data_AF-A0A927GC75-F1
#
_entry.id   AF-A0A927GC75-F1
#
_cell.length_a   1.000
_cell.length_b   1.000
_cell.length_c   1.000
_cell.angle_alpha   90.00
_cell.angle_beta   90.00
_cell.angle_gamma   90.00
#
_symmetry.space_group_name_H-M   'P 1'
#
loop_
_entity.id
_entity.type
_entity.pdbx_description
1 polymer ?
#
loop_
_entity_poly.entity_id
_entity_poly.type
_entity_poly.pdbx_seq_one_letter_code
_entity_poly.pdbx_strand_id
1 'polypeptide(L)'
;MNQDKAYYQNLLRHVEYTQLETVGELLQIELAIYDIRKFLQEMRQIDEYDNPRLDNLKLGLRQLRKEHEILSHEIGDLELDISHAKFMIDILSRDKDDE
;
A
#
# COMPACT_ATOMS: atom_id res chain seq x y z
N MET A 1 -29.77 -14.06 -2.69
CA MET A 1 -29.73 -12.92 -1.74
C MET A 1 -28.88 -13.16 -0.49
N ASN A 2 -29.18 -14.15 0.37
CA ASN A 2 -28.33 -14.40 1.57
C ASN A 2 -26.89 -14.82 1.24
N GLN A 3 -26.72 -15.64 0.19
CA GLN A 3 -25.40 -16.08 -0.28
C GLN A 3 -24.60 -14.92 -0.90
N ASP A 4 -25.27 -14.03 -1.65
CA ASP A 4 -24.62 -12.87 -2.28
C ASP A 4 -24.14 -11.86 -1.23
N LYS A 5 -24.93 -11.61 -0.18
CA LYS A 5 -24.52 -10.76 0.94
C LYS A 5 -23.32 -11.34 1.69
N ALA A 6 -23.34 -12.64 1.97
CA ALA A 6 -22.23 -13.33 2.63
C ALA A 6 -20.95 -13.30 1.77
N TYR A 7 -21.08 -13.39 0.44
CA TYR A 7 -19.98 -13.20 -0.50
C TYR A 7 -19.34 -11.82 -0.35
N TYR A 8 -20.12 -10.73 -0.42
CA TYR A 8 -19.56 -9.37 -0.30
C TYR A 8 -18.99 -9.09 1.09
N GLN A 9 -19.53 -9.69 2.15
CA GLN A 9 -18.95 -9.59 3.50
C GLN A 9 -17.59 -10.30 3.61
N ASN A 10 -17.43 -11.44 2.95
CA ASN A 10 -16.15 -12.13 2.88
C ASN A 10 -15.14 -11.37 2.01
N LEU A 11 -15.59 -10.85 0.87
CA LEU A 11 -14.79 -9.98 0.00
C LEU A 11 -14.31 -8.76 0.79
N LEU A 12 -15.21 -8.06 1.48
CA LEU A 12 -14.86 -6.88 2.27
C LEU A 12 -13.77 -7.19 3.30
N ARG A 13 -13.95 -8.26 4.09
CA ARG A 13 -12.94 -8.67 5.08
C ARG A 13 -11.59 -8.99 4.45
N HIS A 14 -11.59 -9.63 3.29
CA HIS A 14 -10.37 -9.97 2.57
C HIS A 14 -9.66 -8.71 2.07
N VAL A 15 -10.37 -7.81 1.39
CA VAL A 15 -9.78 -6.58 0.84
C VAL A 15 -9.31 -5.64 1.95
N GLU A 16 -10.06 -5.50 3.06
CA GLU A 16 -9.62 -4.74 4.24
C GLU A 16 -8.35 -5.32 4.87
N TYR A 17 -8.23 -6.66 4.91
CA TYR A 17 -7.01 -7.32 5.38
C TYR A 17 -5.82 -7.05 4.45
N THR A 18 -6.00 -7.22 3.14
CA THR A 18 -4.96 -6.94 2.14
C THR A 18 -4.53 -5.47 2.15
N GLN A 19 -5.47 -4.54 2.36
CA GLN A 19 -5.15 -3.11 2.52
C GLN A 19 -4.22 -2.87 3.71
N LEU A 20 -4.48 -3.51 4.85
CA LEU A 20 -3.62 -3.40 6.03
C LEU A 20 -2.22 -3.98 5.79
N GLU A 21 -2.11 -5.11 5.09
CA GLU A 21 -0.81 -5.68 4.70
C GLU A 21 -0.04 -4.71 3.80
N THR A 22 -0.70 -4.16 2.77
CA THR A 22 -0.13 -3.20 1.82
C THR A 22 0.36 -1.92 2.53
N VAL A 23 -0.42 -1.40 3.47
CA VAL A 23 -0.02 -0.27 4.33
C VAL A 23 1.22 -0.63 5.16
N GLY A 24 1.28 -1.84 5.71
CA GLY A 24 2.44 -2.33 6.44
C GLY A 24 3.72 -2.35 5.59
N GLU A 25 3.62 -2.82 4.36
CA GLU A 25 4.72 -2.83 3.39
C GLU A 25 5.18 -1.41 3.02
N LEU A 26 4.24 -0.49 2.76
CA LEU A 26 4.56 0.91 2.50
C LEU A 26 5.34 1.56 3.65
N LEU A 27 4.92 1.32 4.90
CA LEU A 27 5.62 1.85 6.08
C LEU A 27 7.06 1.32 6.17
N GLN A 28 7.28 0.04 5.85
CA GLN A 28 8.63 -0.53 5.81
C GLN A 28 9.50 0.12 4.73
N ILE A 29 8.94 0.36 3.54
CA ILE A 29 9.62 1.04 2.44
C ILE A 29 9.95 2.49 2.84
N GLU A 30 9.03 3.21 3.47
CA GLU A 30 9.25 4.59 3.92
C GLU A 30 10.39 4.68 4.94
N LEU A 31 10.45 3.74 5.89
CA LEU A 31 11.56 3.63 6.84
C LEU A 31 12.89 3.38 6.12
N ALA A 32 12.93 2.44 5.16
CA ALA A 32 14.14 2.16 4.39
C ALA A 32 14.59 3.39 3.56
N ILE A 33 13.65 4.11 2.95
CA ILE A 33 13.92 5.35 2.22
C ILE A 33 14.49 6.41 3.18
N TYR A 34 13.93 6.55 4.37
CA TYR A 34 14.41 7.49 5.38
C TYR A 34 15.84 7.18 5.80
N ASP A 35 16.15 5.92 6.10
CA ASP A 35 17.49 5.49 6.50
C ASP A 35 18.53 5.73 5.41
N ILE A 36 18.20 5.41 4.15
CA ILE A 36 19.09 5.68 3.01
C ILE A 36 19.31 7.19 2.83
N ARG A 37 18.26 8.01 2.96
CA ARG A 37 18.39 9.48 2.85
C ARG A 37 19.27 10.04 3.96
N LYS A 38 19.12 9.55 5.19
CA LYS A 38 19.96 9.95 6.33
C LYS A 38 21.43 9.61 6.04
N PHE A 39 21.70 8.38 5.59
CA PHE A 39 23.05 7.97 5.24
C PHE A 39 23.66 8.80 4.11
N LEU A 40 22.89 9.11 3.07
CA LEU A 40 23.34 9.98 1.97
C LEU A 40 23.63 11.42 2.44
N GLN A 41 22.92 11.92 3.45
CA GLN A 41 23.20 13.24 4.05
C GLN A 41 24.49 13.23 4.88
N GLU A 42 24.72 12.18 5.66
CA GLU A 42 25.96 11.98 6.42
C GLU A 42 27.16 11.87 5.46
N MET A 43 27.01 11.14 4.35
CA MET A 43 28.06 11.01 3.33
C MET A 43 28.33 12.29 2.53
N ARG A 44 27.37 13.20 2.38
CA ARG A 44 27.63 14.51 1.74
C ARG A 44 28.69 15.35 2.45
N GLN A 45 28.98 15.05 3.71
CA GLN A 45 30.03 15.72 4.49
C GLN A 45 31.42 15.10 4.28
N ILE A 46 31.48 13.93 3.62
CA ILE A 46 32.70 13.18 3.35
C ILE A 46 32.94 13.29 1.84
N ASP A 47 33.94 14.09 1.47
CA ASP A 47 34.25 14.41 0.08
C ASP A 47 34.75 13.15 -0.65
N GLU A 48 33.87 12.44 -1.37
CA GLU A 48 34.22 11.21 -2.09
C GLU A 48 33.75 11.27 -3.54
N TYR A 49 34.63 11.82 -4.37
CA TYR A 49 34.71 11.52 -5.79
C TYR A 49 34.74 9.99 -5.99
N ASP A 50 33.78 9.47 -6.74
CA ASP A 50 33.72 8.07 -7.21
C ASP A 50 33.61 6.98 -6.12
N ASN A 51 32.50 6.96 -5.37
CA ASN A 51 32.17 5.86 -4.45
C ASN A 51 31.05 4.95 -5.03
N PRO A 52 31.37 3.73 -5.51
CA PRO A 52 30.38 2.76 -6.00
C PRO A 52 29.28 2.39 -4.99
N ARG A 53 29.56 2.51 -3.68
CA ARG A 53 28.54 2.29 -2.64
C ARG A 53 27.46 3.36 -2.65
N LEU A 54 27.83 4.60 -2.96
CA LEU A 54 26.90 5.72 -3.08
C LEU A 54 25.96 5.53 -4.27
N ASP A 55 26.47 5.03 -5.39
CA ASP A 55 25.65 4.75 -6.57
C ASP A 55 24.71 3.58 -6.37
N ASN A 56 25.17 2.52 -5.70
CA ASN A 56 24.30 1.41 -5.28
C ASN A 56 23.18 1.88 -4.34
N LEU A 57 23.47 2.77 -3.40
CA LEU A 57 22.47 3.35 -2.50
C LEU A 57 21.45 4.24 -3.24
N LYS A 58 21.91 5.05 -4.19
CA LYS A 58 21.02 5.86 -5.04
C LYS A 58 20.13 4.96 -5.90
N LEU A 59 20.66 3.86 -6.42
CA LEU A 59 19.90 2.90 -7.20
C LEU A 59 18.85 2.19 -6.33
N GLY A 60 19.22 1.73 -5.14
CA GLY A 60 18.28 1.18 -4.16
C GLY A 60 17.19 2.17 -3.76
N LEU A 61 17.54 3.44 -3.54
CA LEU A 61 16.58 4.51 -3.25
C LEU A 61 15.58 4.71 -4.39
N ARG A 62 16.02 4.65 -5.66
CA ARG A 62 15.12 4.75 -6.82
C ARG A 62 14.17 3.56 -6.89
N GLN A 63 14.69 2.36 -6.63
CA GLN A 63 13.89 1.14 -6.62
C GLN A 63 12.80 1.18 -5.54
N LEU A 64 13.17 1.52 -4.30
CA LEU A 64 12.22 1.66 -3.19
C LEU A 64 11.15 2.73 -3.47
N ARG A 65 11.51 3.86 -4.09
CA ARG A 65 10.53 4.89 -4.48
C ARG A 65 9.54 4.38 -5.52
N LYS A 66 10.01 3.56 -6.46
CA LYS A 66 9.14 2.96 -7.47
C LYS A 66 8.19 1.94 -6.84
N GLU A 67 8.69 1.10 -5.93
CA GLU A 67 7.87 0.16 -5.16
C GLU A 67 6.82 0.89 -4.31
N HIS A 68 7.22 1.98 -3.64
CA HIS A 68 6.31 2.86 -2.90
C HIS A 68 5.19 3.43 -3.78
N GLU A 69 5.52 3.92 -4.97
CA GLU A 69 4.55 4.44 -5.93
C GLU A 69 3.54 3.36 -6.37
N ILE A 70 4.02 2.15 -6.67
CA ILE A 70 3.17 1.02 -7.07
C ILE A 70 2.19 0.66 -5.94
N LEU A 71 2.69 0.45 -4.72
CA LEU A 71 1.85 0.08 -3.58
C LEU A 71 0.87 1.20 -3.18
N SER A 72 1.27 2.47 -3.37
CA SER A 72 0.37 3.61 -3.16
C SER A 72 -0.81 3.60 -4.14
N HIS A 73 -0.59 3.21 -5.40
CA HIS A 73 -1.66 3.01 -6.37
C HIS A 73 -2.54 1.81 -6.01
N GLU A 74 -1.94 0.70 -5.58
CA GLU A 74 -2.67 -0.50 -5.14
C GLU A 74 -3.61 -0.20 -3.97
N ILE A 75 -3.21 0.63 -3.01
CA ILE A 75 -4.11 1.10 -1.94
C ILE A 75 -5.34 1.82 -2.51
N GLY A 76 -5.16 2.67 -3.51
CA GLY A 76 -6.27 3.39 -4.14
C GLY A 76 -7.28 2.43 -4.79
N ASP A 77 -6.79 1.36 -5.42
CA ASP A 77 -7.63 0.32 -6.00
C ASP A 77 -8.36 -0.49 -4.91
N LEU A 78 -7.66 -0.84 -3.82
CA LEU A 78 -8.25 -1.53 -2.67
C LEU A 78 -9.33 -0.68 -1.97
N GLU A 79 -9.14 0.63 -1.86
CA GLU A 79 -10.14 1.56 -1.32
C GLU A 79 -11.42 1.61 -2.17
N LEU A 80 -11.27 1.52 -3.50
CA LEU A 80 -12.38 1.42 -4.42
C LEU A 80 -13.14 0.11 -4.23
N ASP A 81 -12.42 -1.01 -4.12
CA ASP A 81 -13.00 -2.34 -3.90
C ASP A 81 -13.73 -2.43 -2.55
N ILE A 82 -13.18 -1.85 -1.49
CA ILE A 82 -13.84 -1.73 -0.18
C ILE A 82 -15.14 -0.93 -0.31
N SER A 83 -15.09 0.20 -0.99
CA SER A 83 -16.26 1.06 -1.21
C SER A 83 -17.35 0.33 -1.99
N HIS A 84 -16.96 -0.41 -3.02
CA HIS A 84 -17.87 -1.24 -3.81
C HIS A 84 -18.49 -2.37 -2.97
N ALA A 85 -17.70 -3.11 -2.21
CA ALA A 85 -18.20 -4.18 -1.36
C ALA A 85 -19.19 -3.65 -0.30
N LYS A 86 -18.89 -2.50 0.32
CA LYS A 86 -19.79 -1.83 1.28
C LYS A 86 -21.11 -1.42 0.62
N PHE A 87 -21.04 -0.83 -0.57
CA PHE A 87 -22.23 -0.45 -1.34
C PHE A 87 -23.13 -1.65 -1.66
N MET A 88 -22.55 -2.75 -2.14
CA MET A 88 -23.32 -3.96 -2.46
C MET A 88 -23.97 -4.59 -1.22
N ILE A 89 -23.28 -4.58 -0.08
CA ILE A 89 -23.85 -5.04 1.20
C ILE A 89 -25.05 -4.18 1.61
N ASP A 90 -24.97 -2.86 1.45
CA ASP A 90 -26.06 -1.93 1.78
C ASP A 90 -27.30 -2.21 0.91
N ILE A 91 -27.15 -2.32 -0.41
CA ILE A 91 -28.26 -2.67 -1.33
C ILE A 91 -28.93 -3.98 -0.90
N LEU A 92 -28.14 -5.04 -0.72
CA LEU A 92 -28.65 -6.37 -0.37
C LEU A 92 -29.25 -6.44 1.04
N SER A 93 -29.02 -5.41 1.87
CA SER A 93 -29.62 -5.31 3.20
C SER A 93 -30.98 -4.62 3.16
N ARG A 94 -31.19 -3.67 2.25
CA ARG A 94 -32.46 -2.94 2.10
C ARG A 94 -33.56 -3.79 1.50
N ASP A 95 -33.22 -4.62 0.52
CA ASP A 95 -34.16 -5.54 -0.13
C ASP A 95 -34.74 -6.62 0.82
N LYS A 96 -34.22 -6.73 2.06
CA LYS A 96 -34.75 -7.63 3.10
C LYS A 96 -35.77 -6.97 4.03
N ASP A 97 -35.83 -5.65 4.09
CA ASP A 97 -36.73 -4.92 4.97
C ASP A 97 -38.10 -4.65 4.32
N ASP A 98 -38.24 -4.96 3.01
CA ASP A 98 -39.46 -4.79 2.21
C ASP A 98 -40.29 -6.09 2.01
N GLU A 99 -39.92 -7.21 2.67
CA GLU A 99 -40.71 -8.48 2.78
C GLU A 99 -41.24 -8.71 4.20
#